data_AF-A0A0F9AEB6-F1
#
_entry.id   AF-A0A0F9AEB6-F1
#
_cell.length_a   1.000
_cell.length_b   1.000
_cell.length_c   1.000
_cell.angle_alpha   90.00
_cell.angle_beta   90.00
_cell.angle_gamma   90.00
#
_symmetry.space_group_name_H-M   'P 1'
#
loop_
_entity.id
_entity.type
_entity.pdbx_description
1 polymer ?
#
loop_
_entity_poly.entity_id
_entity_poly.type
_entity_poly.pdbx_seq_one_letter_code
_entity_poly.pdbx_strand_id
1 'polypeptide(L)'
;VPNMLLGVFDRQWLRPVAEVMKQLGGEHVLVVHSTDGLDEISVAAETWVVELKDGNISEYSVMPEDFGITRGSLKDLKVADAKESLEMIKQALSKVDKSKGDKSSASAGSASDMVALNAGAALYAAGVASDLAEGVSLAQDAIGSGLAKAKISDLVVFTHCLKETE
;
A
#
# COMPACT_ATOMS: atom_id res chain seq x y z
N VAL A 1 0.86 -0.66 19.03
CA VAL A 1 1.59 -1.22 17.87
C VAL A 1 2.70 -0.23 17.56
N PRO A 2 3.99 -0.63 17.63
CA PRO A 2 5.11 0.30 17.49
C PRO A 2 5.21 0.87 16.07
N ASN A 3 4.90 0.07 15.06
CA ASN A 3 5.10 0.40 13.65
C ASN A 3 3.78 0.39 12.88
N MET A 4 3.47 1.43 12.11
CA MET A 4 2.17 1.55 11.46
C MET A 4 2.18 2.42 10.21
N LEU A 5 1.45 1.99 9.18
CA LEU A 5 0.94 2.86 8.13
C LEU A 5 -0.55 3.10 8.41
N LEU A 6 -0.96 4.37 8.51
CA LEU A 6 -2.31 4.74 8.90
C LEU A 6 -2.88 5.81 7.97
N GLY A 7 -4.03 5.51 7.39
CA GLY A 7 -4.83 6.44 6.61
C GLY A 7 -5.68 7.39 7.44
N VAL A 8 -5.81 8.64 6.99
CA VAL A 8 -6.84 9.55 7.49
C VAL A 8 -7.66 10.15 6.35
N PHE A 9 -8.93 10.44 6.63
CA PHE A 9 -9.89 10.88 5.63
C PHE A 9 -9.74 12.35 5.21
N ASP A 10 -9.01 13.17 5.99
CA ASP A 10 -8.79 14.59 5.70
C ASP A 10 -7.41 15.03 6.17
N ARG A 11 -6.79 15.92 5.40
CA ARG A 11 -5.46 16.49 5.66
C ARG A 11 -5.31 17.03 7.09
N GLN A 12 -6.36 17.62 7.67
CA GLN A 12 -6.28 18.20 9.02
C GLN A 12 -5.95 17.17 10.10
N TRP A 13 -6.18 15.87 9.85
CA TRP A 13 -5.95 14.79 10.82
C TRP A 13 -4.56 14.19 10.77
N LEU A 14 -3.76 14.49 9.75
CA LEU A 14 -2.41 13.96 9.59
C LEU A 14 -1.55 14.18 10.84
N ARG A 15 -1.37 15.45 11.22
CA ARG A 15 -0.52 15.83 12.35
C ARG A 15 -1.11 15.42 13.72
N PRO A 16 -2.40 15.67 14.02
CA PRO A 16 -2.99 15.24 15.28
C PRO A 16 -2.86 13.75 15.54
N VAL A 17 -3.06 12.90 14.52
CA VAL A 17 -2.97 11.44 14.70
C VAL A 17 -1.52 11.01 14.93
N ALA A 18 -0.54 11.58 14.24
CA ALA A 18 0.87 11.28 14.49
C ALA A 18 1.29 11.64 15.93
N GLU A 19 0.83 12.78 16.46
CA GLU A 19 1.07 13.19 17.85
C GLU A 19 0.40 12.25 18.86
N VAL A 20 -0.82 11.78 18.58
CA VAL A 20 -1.49 10.76 19.41
C VAL A 20 -0.68 9.45 19.41
N MET A 21 -0.24 9.00 18.23
CA MET A 21 0.56 7.78 18.12
C MET A 21 1.87 7.89 18.88
N LYS A 22 2.53 9.05 18.86
CA LYS A 22 3.71 9.32 19.68
C LYS A 22 3.42 9.18 21.17
N GLN A 23 2.31 9.73 21.66
CA GLN A 23 1.91 9.62 23.07
C GLN A 23 1.55 8.20 23.48
N LEU A 24 1.02 7.40 22.55
CA LEU A 24 0.70 5.98 22.77
C LEU A 24 1.91 5.05 22.64
N GLY A 25 3.12 5.60 22.40
CA GLY A 25 4.35 4.82 22.30
C GLY A 25 4.61 4.22 20.90
N GLY A 26 4.10 4.84 19.85
CA GLY A 26 4.53 4.54 18.47
C GLY A 26 6.00 4.89 18.27
N GLU A 27 6.70 4.08 17.47
CA GLU A 27 8.12 4.21 17.16
C GLU A 27 8.32 4.71 15.72
N HIS A 28 7.71 4.02 14.74
CA HIS A 28 7.76 4.40 13.33
C HIS A 28 6.36 4.36 12.70
N VAL A 29 5.73 5.53 12.56
CA VAL A 29 4.36 5.66 12.08
C VAL A 29 4.28 6.62 10.91
N LEU A 30 3.66 6.18 9.82
CA LEU A 30 3.30 7.02 8.69
C LEU A 30 1.81 7.29 8.73
N VAL A 31 1.42 8.55 8.85
CA VAL A 31 0.04 8.99 8.68
C VAL A 31 -0.10 9.59 7.29
N VAL A 32 -1.04 9.08 6.49
CA VAL A 32 -1.16 9.44 5.07
C VAL A 32 -2.55 9.92 4.70
N HIS A 33 -2.59 10.86 3.76
CA HIS A 33 -3.82 11.34 3.12
C HIS A 33 -3.50 11.86 1.71
N SER A 34 -4.21 11.37 0.71
CA SER A 34 -3.98 11.78 -0.68
C SER A 34 -4.77 13.02 -1.09
N THR A 35 -4.23 13.76 -2.04
CA THR A 35 -4.85 14.97 -2.60
C THR A 35 -6.13 14.70 -3.39
N ASP A 36 -6.36 13.45 -3.81
CA ASP A 36 -7.61 12.97 -4.41
C ASP A 36 -8.59 12.36 -3.38
N GLY A 37 -8.29 12.49 -2.09
CA GLY A 37 -9.23 12.24 -0.98
C GLY A 37 -9.25 10.82 -0.42
N LEU A 38 -8.20 10.04 -0.65
CA LEU A 38 -8.05 8.69 -0.10
C LEU A 38 -7.32 8.72 1.25
N ASP A 39 -7.64 7.75 2.09
CA ASP A 39 -6.95 7.43 3.34
C ASP A 39 -5.79 6.45 3.09
N GLU A 40 -5.08 6.59 1.97
CA GLU A 40 -3.96 5.74 1.57
C GLU A 40 -3.04 6.50 0.61
N ILE A 41 -1.89 5.90 0.25
CA ILE A 41 -1.01 6.46 -0.79
C ILE A 41 -1.66 6.23 -2.15
N SER A 42 -1.91 7.31 -2.90
CA SER A 42 -2.61 7.26 -4.18
C SER A 42 -1.66 6.92 -5.32
N VAL A 43 -2.14 6.10 -6.27
CA VAL A 43 -1.46 5.86 -7.56
C VAL A 43 -1.74 6.95 -8.60
N ALA A 44 -2.68 7.87 -8.33
CA ALA A 44 -3.14 8.87 -9.28
C ALA A 44 -2.78 10.32 -8.88
N ALA A 45 -2.44 10.55 -7.62
CA ALA A 45 -2.25 11.88 -7.07
C ALA A 45 -1.11 11.95 -6.03
N GLU A 46 -0.75 13.16 -5.63
CA GLU A 46 0.20 13.38 -4.54
C GLU A 46 -0.41 12.95 -3.21
N THR A 47 0.40 12.37 -2.33
CA THR A 47 0.01 12.01 -0.96
C THR A 47 0.84 12.78 0.05
N TRP A 48 0.17 13.43 1.01
CA TRP A 48 0.82 14.03 2.16
C TRP A 48 1.09 12.96 3.22
N VAL A 49 2.27 13.04 3.82
CA VAL A 49 2.75 12.11 4.84
C VAL A 49 3.20 12.91 6.06
N VAL A 50 2.72 12.50 7.22
CA VAL A 50 3.30 12.90 8.50
C VAL A 50 3.91 11.66 9.13
N GLU A 51 5.22 11.70 9.31
CA GLU A 51 6.00 10.57 9.78
C GLU A 51 6.47 10.84 11.21
N LEU A 52 6.12 9.94 12.13
CA LEU A 52 6.76 9.79 13.42
C LEU A 52 7.88 8.76 13.27
N LYS A 53 9.13 9.13 13.55
CA LYS A 53 10.28 8.22 13.56
C LYS A 53 11.30 8.69 14.59
N ASP A 54 11.78 7.77 15.43
CA ASP A 54 12.75 8.04 16.50
C ASP A 54 12.32 9.21 17.41
N GLY A 55 11.02 9.30 17.69
CA GLY A 55 10.40 10.36 18.50
C GLY A 55 10.28 11.72 17.80
N ASN A 56 10.78 11.87 16.57
CA ASN A 56 10.65 13.08 15.77
C ASN A 56 9.46 12.97 14.82
N ILE A 57 8.77 14.09 14.58
CA ILE A 57 7.70 14.15 13.59
C ILE A 57 8.10 15.08 12.47
N SER A 58 8.13 14.56 11.24
CA SER A 58 8.38 15.28 10.00
C SER A 58 7.15 15.24 9.10
N GLU A 59 7.09 16.18 8.15
CA GLU A 59 6.00 16.28 7.19
C GLU A 59 6.59 16.46 5.79
N TYR A 60 6.07 15.70 4.84
CA TYR A 60 6.49 15.74 3.44
C TYR A 60 5.35 15.24 2.55
N SER A 61 5.58 15.23 1.24
CA SER A 61 4.70 14.60 0.29
C SER A 61 5.46 13.67 -0.63
N VAL A 62 4.72 12.72 -1.21
CA VAL A 62 5.22 11.75 -2.18
C VAL A 62 4.27 11.67 -3.35
N MET A 63 4.82 11.30 -4.50
CA MET A 63 4.12 11.12 -5.76
C MET A 63 4.50 9.74 -6.32
N PRO A 64 3.62 9.07 -7.09
CA PRO A 64 3.96 7.78 -7.73
C PRO A 64 5.30 7.82 -8.49
N GLU A 65 5.59 8.94 -9.13
CA GLU A 65 6.80 9.15 -9.92
C GLU A 65 8.10 9.09 -9.10
N ASP A 66 8.04 9.40 -7.80
CA ASP A 66 9.20 9.28 -6.89
C ASP A 66 9.66 7.83 -6.73
N PHE A 67 8.79 6.87 -7.09
CA PHE A 67 9.03 5.43 -7.00
C PHE A 67 9.10 4.76 -8.37
N GLY A 68 9.27 5.54 -9.44
CA GLY A 68 9.31 5.02 -10.82
C GLY A 68 7.95 4.51 -11.34
N ILE A 69 6.85 4.86 -10.67
CA ILE A 69 5.50 4.47 -11.08
C ILE A 69 4.88 5.59 -11.92
N THR A 70 4.36 5.24 -13.08
CA THR A 70 3.55 6.17 -13.88
C THR A 70 2.15 6.25 -13.27
N ARG A 71 1.59 7.46 -13.15
CA ARG A 71 0.25 7.64 -12.59
C ARG A 71 -0.80 6.79 -13.28
N GLY A 72 -1.56 6.07 -12.46
CA GLY A 72 -2.75 5.36 -12.85
C GLY A 72 -4.00 6.24 -12.82
N SER A 73 -5.16 5.62 -12.96
CA SER A 73 -6.46 6.27 -12.86
C SER A 73 -7.34 5.54 -11.87
N LEU A 74 -7.85 6.25 -10.86
CA LEU A 74 -8.77 5.67 -9.87
C LEU A 74 -10.06 5.13 -10.50
N LYS A 75 -10.45 5.61 -11.68
CA LYS A 75 -11.62 5.08 -12.38
C LYS A 75 -11.44 3.61 -12.75
N ASP A 76 -10.19 3.19 -12.99
CA ASP A 76 -9.84 1.84 -13.38
C ASP A 76 -9.73 0.89 -12.18
N LEU A 77 -9.80 1.43 -10.96
CA LEU A 77 -9.75 0.70 -9.68
C LEU A 77 -11.12 0.54 -9.02
N LYS A 78 -12.18 1.14 -9.58
CA LYS A 78 -13.54 1.00 -9.04
C LYS A 78 -14.09 -0.40 -9.31
N VAL A 79 -14.62 -1.01 -8.27
CA VAL A 79 -15.29 -2.32 -8.30
C VAL A 79 -16.69 -2.20 -7.72
N ALA A 80 -17.63 -3.01 -8.22
CA ALA A 80 -19.02 -2.96 -7.79
C ALA A 80 -19.29 -3.79 -6.51
N ASP A 81 -18.52 -4.86 -6.30
CA ASP A 81 -18.73 -5.78 -5.17
C ASP A 81 -17.43 -6.48 -4.71
N ALA A 82 -17.56 -7.29 -3.65
CA ALA A 82 -16.46 -8.03 -3.04
C ALA A 82 -15.87 -9.10 -3.98
N LYS A 83 -16.66 -9.64 -4.92
CA LYS A 83 -16.19 -10.65 -5.87
C LYS A 83 -15.30 -10.00 -6.93
N GLU A 84 -15.70 -8.85 -7.46
CA GLU A 84 -14.88 -8.05 -8.37
C GLU A 84 -13.60 -7.55 -7.68
N SER A 85 -13.70 -7.12 -6.42
CA SER A 85 -12.54 -6.75 -5.59
C SER A 85 -11.53 -7.90 -5.48
N LEU A 86 -11.99 -9.12 -5.16
CA LEU A 86 -11.14 -10.30 -5.08
C LEU A 86 -10.44 -10.61 -6.41
N GLU A 87 -11.16 -10.54 -7.53
CA GLU A 87 -10.57 -10.79 -8.84
C GLU A 87 -9.54 -9.71 -9.22
N MET A 88 -9.81 -8.45 -8.90
CA MET A 88 -8.83 -7.36 -9.08
C MET A 88 -7.58 -7.56 -8.23
N ILE A 89 -7.71 -7.95 -6.96
CA ILE A 89 -6.56 -8.25 -6.07
C ILE A 89 -5.74 -9.42 -6.64
N LYS A 90 -6.39 -10.50 -7.08
CA LYS A 90 -5.69 -11.64 -7.71
C LYS A 90 -4.93 -11.22 -8.96
N GLN A 91 -5.48 -10.32 -9.76
CA GLN A 91 -4.82 -9.78 -10.95
C GLN A 91 -3.65 -8.87 -10.58
N ALA A 92 -3.83 -7.95 -9.62
CA ALA A 92 -2.81 -7.05 -9.13
C ALA A 92 -1.58 -7.77 -8.56
N LEU A 93 -1.79 -8.90 -7.90
CA LEU A 93 -0.74 -9.75 -7.33
C LEU A 93 -0.18 -10.78 -8.32
N SER A 94 -0.73 -10.87 -9.52
CA SER A 94 -0.18 -11.70 -10.59
C SER A 94 0.87 -10.93 -11.37
N LYS A 95 1.70 -11.63 -12.14
CA LYS A 95 2.62 -10.99 -13.07
C LYS A 95 1.83 -10.23 -14.14
N VAL A 96 1.84 -8.90 -14.07
CA VAL A 96 1.17 -8.02 -15.04
C VAL A 96 2.14 -7.68 -16.17
N ASP A 97 1.75 -8.01 -17.39
CA ASP A 97 2.45 -7.57 -18.59
C ASP A 97 1.90 -6.22 -19.07
N LYS A 98 2.46 -5.15 -18.52
CA LYS A 98 2.08 -3.76 -18.85
C LYS A 98 2.33 -3.40 -20.33
N SER A 99 3.07 -4.22 -21.08
CA SER A 99 3.35 -3.97 -22.51
C SER A 99 2.18 -4.27 -23.44
N LYS A 100 1.17 -5.01 -22.99
CA LYS A 100 0.04 -5.44 -23.82
C LYS A 100 -0.91 -4.30 -24.23
N GLY A 101 -0.86 -3.15 -23.55
CA GLY A 101 -1.61 -1.95 -23.92
C GLY A 101 -3.14 -2.07 -23.90
N ASP A 102 -3.70 -3.22 -23.53
CA ASP A 102 -5.14 -3.40 -23.38
C ASP A 102 -5.65 -2.86 -22.04
N LYS A 103 -6.95 -2.53 -21.96
CA LYS A 103 -7.56 -1.93 -20.77
C LYS A 103 -7.44 -2.82 -19.53
N SER A 104 -7.51 -4.14 -19.70
CA SER A 104 -7.41 -5.10 -18.59
C SER A 104 -6.01 -5.06 -17.96
N SER A 105 -4.97 -5.02 -18.80
CA SER A 105 -3.58 -4.87 -18.38
C SER A 105 -3.32 -3.52 -17.72
N ALA A 106 -3.93 -2.44 -18.22
CA ALA A 106 -3.82 -1.11 -17.61
C ALA A 106 -4.46 -1.04 -16.20
N SER A 107 -5.66 -1.59 -16.02
CA SER A 107 -6.34 -1.67 -14.71
C SER A 107 -5.56 -2.55 -13.73
N ALA A 108 -5.12 -3.75 -14.17
CA ALA A 108 -4.32 -4.64 -13.34
C ALA A 108 -2.96 -4.01 -12.96
N GLY A 109 -2.35 -3.28 -13.89
CA GLY A 109 -1.10 -2.55 -13.65
C GLY A 109 -1.27 -1.45 -12.60
N SER A 110 -2.31 -0.63 -12.72
CA SER A 110 -2.62 0.42 -11.73
C SER A 110 -2.93 -0.16 -10.36
N ALA A 111 -3.66 -1.28 -10.30
CA ALA A 111 -3.96 -1.96 -9.04
C ALA A 111 -2.69 -2.54 -8.40
N SER A 112 -1.80 -3.14 -9.21
CA SER A 112 -0.50 -3.65 -8.77
C SER A 112 0.37 -2.54 -8.19
N ASP A 113 0.42 -1.39 -8.87
CA ASP A 113 1.19 -0.22 -8.45
C ASP A 113 0.62 0.40 -7.16
N MET A 114 -0.71 0.52 -7.04
CA MET A 114 -1.38 0.98 -5.82
C MET A 114 -1.05 0.09 -4.61
N VAL A 115 -1.06 -1.24 -4.81
CA VAL A 115 -0.67 -2.21 -3.78
C VAL A 115 0.81 -2.04 -3.42
N ALA A 116 1.69 -1.88 -4.41
CA ALA A 116 3.12 -1.71 -4.17
C ALA A 116 3.45 -0.44 -3.38
N LEU A 117 2.77 0.68 -3.66
CA LEU A 117 2.93 1.94 -2.92
C LEU A 117 2.62 1.76 -1.43
N ASN A 118 1.45 1.22 -1.13
CA ASN A 118 0.99 1.07 0.26
C ASN A 118 1.72 -0.05 1.01
N ALA A 119 1.97 -1.19 0.35
CA ALA A 119 2.79 -2.26 0.93
C ALA A 119 4.23 -1.81 1.16
N GLY A 120 4.79 -1.02 0.25
CA GLY A 120 6.14 -0.47 0.37
C GLY A 120 6.27 0.48 1.55
N ALA A 121 5.29 1.37 1.74
CA ALA A 121 5.24 2.23 2.92
C ALA A 121 5.09 1.43 4.23
N ALA A 122 4.32 0.34 4.22
CA ALA A 122 4.22 -0.56 5.37
C ALA A 122 5.55 -1.30 5.66
N LEU A 123 6.28 -1.75 4.62
CA LEU A 123 7.60 -2.37 4.76
C LEU A 123 8.64 -1.40 5.33
N TYR A 124 8.61 -0.14 4.88
CA TYR A 124 9.44 0.93 5.41
C TYR A 124 9.11 1.21 6.89
N ALA A 125 7.84 1.42 7.24
CA ALA A 125 7.41 1.64 8.62
C ALA A 125 7.74 0.44 9.53
N ALA A 126 7.75 -0.78 8.99
CA ALA A 126 8.11 -1.99 9.71
C ALA A 126 9.63 -2.17 9.92
N GLY A 127 10.47 -1.29 9.37
CA GLY A 127 11.93 -1.39 9.42
C GLY A 127 12.51 -2.50 8.53
N VAL A 128 11.73 -3.01 7.57
CA VAL A 128 12.21 -4.00 6.57
C VAL A 128 12.98 -3.30 5.45
N ALA A 129 12.57 -2.08 5.10
CA ALA A 129 13.26 -1.20 4.16
C ALA A 129 13.84 0.01 4.90
N SER A 130 14.94 0.55 4.38
CA SER A 130 15.63 1.72 4.93
C SER A 130 14.96 3.05 4.55
N ASP A 131 14.23 3.07 3.43
CA ASP A 131 13.43 4.20 2.96
C ASP A 131 12.18 3.74 2.18
N LEU A 132 11.32 4.70 1.81
CA LEU A 132 10.10 4.43 1.05
C LEU A 132 10.38 3.83 -0.34
N ALA A 133 11.45 4.27 -1.02
CA ALA A 133 11.74 3.80 -2.37
C ALA A 133 12.19 2.34 -2.38
N GLU A 134 13.06 1.95 -1.45
CA GLU A 134 13.41 0.56 -1.21
C GLU A 134 12.19 -0.27 -0.80
N GLY A 135 11.32 0.27 0.07
CA GLY A 135 10.08 -0.40 0.46
C GLY A 135 9.18 -0.70 -0.74
N VAL A 136 8.94 0.28 -1.61
CA VAL A 136 8.13 0.10 -2.83
C VAL A 136 8.81 -0.89 -3.79
N SER A 137 10.14 -0.82 -3.95
CA SER A 137 10.90 -1.78 -4.77
C SER A 137 10.73 -3.22 -4.27
N LEU A 138 10.84 -3.45 -2.96
CA LEU A 138 10.63 -4.79 -2.36
C LEU A 138 9.20 -5.29 -2.57
N ALA A 139 8.21 -4.41 -2.47
CA ALA A 139 6.82 -4.75 -2.73
C ALA A 139 6.60 -5.12 -4.21
N GLN A 140 7.17 -4.35 -5.14
CA GLN A 140 7.14 -4.66 -6.58
C GLN A 140 7.79 -6.01 -6.88
N ASP A 141 8.94 -6.32 -6.26
CA ASP A 141 9.62 -7.61 -6.43
C ASP A 141 8.79 -8.78 -5.88
N ALA A 142 8.17 -8.62 -4.71
CA ALA A 142 7.30 -9.64 -4.11
C ALA A 142 6.06 -9.92 -4.99
N ILE A 143 5.51 -8.89 -5.64
CA ILE A 143 4.40 -9.03 -6.59
C ILE A 143 4.89 -9.67 -7.90
N GLY A 144 5.96 -9.14 -8.50
CA GLY A 144 6.48 -9.57 -9.80
C GLY A 144 7.04 -11.00 -9.80
N SER A 145 7.57 -11.45 -8.67
CA SER A 145 8.00 -12.85 -8.45
C SER A 145 6.85 -13.82 -8.17
N GLY A 146 5.65 -13.30 -7.86
CA GLY A 146 4.48 -14.11 -7.49
C GLY A 146 4.45 -14.57 -6.03
N LEU A 147 5.44 -14.18 -5.21
CA LEU A 147 5.49 -14.53 -3.79
C LEU A 147 4.28 -14.00 -3.02
N ALA A 148 3.85 -12.77 -3.30
CA ALA A 148 2.68 -12.17 -2.66
C ALA A 148 1.40 -12.98 -2.93
N LYS A 149 1.20 -13.41 -4.19
CA LYS A 149 0.07 -14.26 -4.58
C LYS A 149 0.12 -15.64 -3.93
N ALA A 150 1.30 -16.26 -3.90
CA ALA A 150 1.50 -17.54 -3.22
C ALA A 150 1.16 -17.45 -1.72
N LYS A 151 1.51 -16.33 -1.07
CA LYS A 151 1.25 -16.13 0.36
C LYS A 151 -0.25 -16.11 0.70
N ILE A 152 -1.10 -15.59 -0.19
CA ILE A 152 -2.56 -15.68 -0.02
C ILE A 152 -3.02 -17.13 -0.03
N SER A 153 -2.51 -17.94 -0.98
CA SER A 153 -2.83 -19.37 -1.04
C SER A 153 -2.37 -20.11 0.22
N ASP A 154 -1.17 -19.83 0.71
CA ASP A 154 -0.66 -20.41 1.95
C ASP A 154 -1.57 -20.10 3.14
N LEU A 155 -2.04 -18.85 3.27
CA LEU A 155 -2.94 -18.44 4.36
C LEU A 155 -4.29 -19.16 4.28
N VAL A 156 -4.84 -19.33 3.08
CA VAL A 156 -6.08 -20.10 2.88
C VAL A 156 -5.90 -21.55 3.33
N VAL A 157 -4.81 -22.21 2.91
CA VAL A 157 -4.51 -23.59 3.32
C VAL A 157 -4.35 -23.68 4.84
N PHE A 158 -3.54 -22.80 5.42
CA PHE A 158 -3.27 -22.78 6.85
C PHE A 158 -4.54 -22.63 7.69
N THR A 159 -5.40 -21.67 7.33
CA THR A 159 -6.64 -21.39 8.08
C THR A 159 -7.71 -22.48 7.92
N HIS A 160 -7.71 -23.22 6.80
CA HIS A 160 -8.55 -24.41 6.65
C HIS A 160 -8.04 -25.56 7.51
N CYS A 161 -6.73 -25.84 7.51
CA CYS A 161 -6.15 -26.89 8.35
C CYS A 161 -6.40 -26.63 9.84
N LEU A 162 -6.31 -25.38 10.31
CA LEU A 162 -6.62 -25.04 11.70
C LEU A 162 -8.06 -25.41 12.11
N LYS A 163 -9.05 -25.20 11.22
CA LYS A 163 -10.44 -25.55 11.49
C LYS A 163 -10.70 -27.05 11.52
N GLU A 164 -9.92 -27.85 10.80
CA GLU A 164 -10.05 -29.31 10.79
C GLU A 164 -9.42 -29.97 12.02
N THR A 165 -8.52 -29.26 12.70
CA THR A 165 -7.89 -29.70 13.95
C THR A 165 -8.65 -29.33 15.23
N GLU A 166 -9.73 -28.55 15.13
CA GLU A 166 -10.67 -28.21 16.22
C GLU A 166 -11.92 -29.12 16.20
#